data_AF-A0A533XCF9-F1
#
_entry.id   AF-A0A533XCF9-F1
#
_cell.length_a   1.000
_cell.length_b   1.000
_cell.length_c   1.000
_cell.angle_alpha   90.00
_cell.angle_beta   90.00
_cell.angle_gamma   90.00
#
_symmetry.space_group_name_H-M   'P 1'
#
loop_
_entity.id
_entity.type
_entity.pdbx_description
1 polymer ?
#
loop_
_entity_poly.entity_id
_entity_poly.type
_entity_poly.pdbx_seq_one_letter_code
_entity_poly.pdbx_strand_id
1 'polypeptide(L)'
;MERRWKRPGACWKERAGRSVTSSMGEEGSPLDFVLIGRAGVDLYSLDLGHTIGESTRFAKYVGGTAANVAVGASRLGLKVALATRVGDDDLGEYVIR
;
A
#
# COMPACT_ATOMS: atom_id res chain seq x y z
N MET A 1 -5.02 -19.64 -28.80
CA MET A 1 -4.35 -18.46 -28.17
C MET A 1 -4.81 -18.39 -26.73
N GLU A 2 -4.19 -19.17 -25.85
CA GLU A 2 -4.66 -19.39 -24.50
C GLU A 2 -3.59 -18.91 -23.53
N ARG A 3 -3.75 -17.70 -22.98
CA ARG A 3 -2.83 -17.18 -21.97
C ARG A 3 -3.26 -17.72 -20.61
N ARG A 4 -2.69 -18.88 -20.30
CA ARG A 4 -2.63 -19.57 -19.01
C ARG A 4 -2.47 -18.57 -17.86
N TRP A 5 -3.58 -18.26 -17.18
CA TRP A 5 -3.60 -17.58 -15.89
C TRP A 5 -2.96 -18.52 -14.86
N LYS A 6 -1.70 -18.28 -14.48
CA LYS A 6 -0.98 -19.13 -13.54
C LYS A 6 -1.68 -19.10 -12.17
N ARG A 7 -2.19 -20.26 -11.74
CA ARG A 7 -2.63 -20.59 -10.37
C ARG A 7 -1.42 -21.09 -9.55
N PRO A 8 -1.63 -21.49 -8.29
CA PRO A 8 -1.49 -20.77 -7.03
C PRO A 8 -0.08 -20.91 -6.42
N GLY A 9 0.38 -19.89 -5.68
CA GLY A 9 1.75 -19.83 -5.10
C GLY A 9 2.57 -18.63 -5.58
N ALA A 10 1.93 -17.57 -6.07
CA ALA A 10 2.63 -16.44 -6.66
C ALA A 10 3.31 -15.56 -5.57
N CYS A 11 4.57 -15.85 -5.30
CA CYS A 11 5.51 -14.90 -4.71
C CYS A 11 5.83 -13.84 -5.77
N TRP A 12 5.25 -12.64 -5.64
CA TRP A 12 5.58 -11.53 -6.53
C TRP A 12 6.74 -10.74 -5.94
N LYS A 13 7.96 -11.10 -6.35
CA LYS A 13 9.13 -10.21 -6.32
C LYS A 13 9.60 -9.98 -7.74
N GLU A 14 9.46 -8.75 -8.23
CA GLU A 14 10.34 -8.28 -9.30
C GLU A 14 10.63 -6.79 -9.17
N ARG A 15 11.93 -6.49 -9.07
CA ARG A 15 12.50 -5.22 -8.65
C ARG A 15 13.10 -4.53 -9.88
N ALA A 16 12.33 -3.64 -10.48
CA ALA A 16 12.77 -2.45 -11.21
C ALA A 16 11.54 -1.53 -11.38
N GLY A 17 11.32 -0.64 -10.40
CA GLY A 17 10.06 0.11 -10.23
C GLY A 17 9.06 -0.63 -9.32
N ARG A 18 9.18 -0.44 -8.00
CA ARG A 18 8.70 -1.35 -6.96
C ARG A 18 7.17 -1.53 -6.95
N SER A 19 6.71 -2.76 -7.23
CA SER A 19 5.44 -3.31 -6.75
C SER A 19 5.74 -4.21 -5.53
N VAL A 20 4.98 -4.05 -4.45
CA VAL A 20 5.16 -4.83 -3.22
C VAL A 20 3.84 -5.50 -2.88
N THR A 21 3.89 -6.81 -2.66
CA THR A 21 2.81 -7.59 -2.07
C THR A 21 3.25 -7.98 -0.67
N SER A 22 2.63 -7.39 0.36
CA SER A 22 2.82 -7.80 1.76
C SER A 22 1.77 -8.87 2.09
N SER A 23 2.15 -10.14 1.99
CA SER A 23 1.32 -11.25 2.48
C SER A 23 1.57 -11.46 3.97
N MET A 24 0.71 -10.92 4.83
CA MET A 24 0.65 -11.33 6.25
C MET A 24 -0.28 -12.54 6.39
N GLY A 25 0.12 -13.71 5.89
CA GLY A 25 -0.66 -14.95 6.01
C GLY A 25 0.10 -16.20 5.58
N GLU A 26 -0.22 -17.32 6.23
CA GLU A 26 0.28 -18.68 5.92
C GLU A 26 0.22 -18.99 4.41
N GLU A 27 1.33 -19.52 3.87
CA GLU A 27 1.44 -19.90 2.46
C GLU A 27 0.34 -20.88 2.07
N GLY A 28 -0.52 -20.48 1.13
CA GLY A 28 -1.60 -21.31 0.59
C GLY A 28 -3.01 -20.97 1.09
N SER A 29 -3.16 -20.06 2.05
CA SER A 29 -4.50 -19.57 2.42
C SER A 29 -5.02 -18.52 1.43
N PRO A 30 -6.30 -18.60 0.99
CA PRO A 30 -6.86 -17.65 0.04
C PRO A 30 -6.92 -16.25 0.66
N LEU A 31 -6.62 -15.23 -0.15
CA LEU A 31 -6.86 -13.83 0.20
C LEU A 31 -8.35 -13.55 0.17
N ASP A 32 -8.85 -12.81 1.15
CA ASP A 32 -10.23 -12.32 1.18
C ASP A 32 -10.40 -11.14 0.23
N PHE A 33 -9.39 -10.25 0.16
CA PHE A 33 -9.40 -9.09 -0.73
C PHE A 33 -8.07 -8.91 -1.46
N VAL A 34 -8.18 -8.50 -2.72
CA VAL A 34 -7.08 -7.92 -3.49
C VAL A 34 -7.49 -6.52 -3.90
N LEU A 35 -6.76 -5.53 -3.42
CA LEU A 35 -6.98 -4.13 -3.75
C LEU A 35 -5.96 -3.71 -4.81
N ILE A 36 -6.41 -2.94 -5.78
CA ILE A 36 -5.54 -2.36 -6.80
C ILE A 36 -5.81 -0.86 -6.82
N GLY A 37 -4.77 -0.06 -6.66
CA GLY A 37 -4.94 1.39 -6.66
C GLY A 37 -3.72 2.13 -6.15
N ARG A 38 -3.90 3.39 -5.77
CA ARG A 38 -2.81 4.25 -5.28
C ARG A 38 -2.51 3.99 -3.82
N ALA A 39 -1.21 4.01 -3.51
CA ALA A 39 -0.67 4.22 -2.17
C ALA A 39 0.33 5.36 -2.25
N GLY A 40 0.33 6.23 -1.25
CA GLY A 40 1.19 7.41 -1.21
C GLY A 40 1.37 7.92 0.21
N VAL A 41 1.90 9.13 0.34
CA VAL A 41 2.11 9.79 1.62
C VAL A 41 1.19 10.99 1.72
N ASP A 42 0.35 11.01 2.75
CA ASP A 42 -0.43 12.17 3.15
C ASP A 42 0.36 12.95 4.20
N LEU A 43 0.47 14.27 4.01
CA LEU A 43 1.13 15.18 4.94
C LEU A 43 0.08 16.00 5.68
N TYR A 44 -0.08 15.73 6.97
CA TYR A 44 -1.00 16.49 7.82
C TYR A 44 -0.23 17.52 8.64
N SER A 45 -0.69 18.76 8.62
CA SER A 45 -0.09 19.83 9.42
C SER A 45 -0.25 19.53 10.91
N LEU A 46 0.83 19.76 11.66
CA LEU A 46 0.85 19.72 13.13
C LEU A 46 0.65 21.12 13.74
N ASP A 47 0.57 22.15 12.90
CA ASP A 47 0.37 23.55 13.29
C ASP A 47 -1.14 23.86 13.25
N LEU A 48 -1.82 23.60 14.37
CA LEU A 48 -3.27 23.81 14.48
C LEU A 48 -3.64 25.29 14.35
N GLY A 49 -4.71 25.56 13.61
CA GLY A 49 -5.22 26.92 13.39
C GLY A 49 -4.44 27.74 12.36
N HIS A 50 -3.34 27.20 11.82
CA HIS A 50 -2.60 27.81 10.72
C HIS A 50 -3.15 27.35 9.37
N THR A 51 -3.01 28.21 8.36
CA THR A 51 -3.20 27.77 6.97
C THR A 51 -2.08 26.82 6.55
N ILE A 52 -2.29 26.10 5.44
CA ILE A 52 -1.26 25.21 4.91
C ILE A 52 0.03 25.97 4.51
N GLY A 53 -0.09 27.23 4.10
CA GLY A 53 1.05 28.07 3.73
C GLY A 53 1.87 28.56 4.93
N GLU A 54 1.26 28.62 6.11
CA GLU A 54 1.91 29.02 7.37
C GLU A 54 2.42 27.81 8.18
N SER A 55 2.06 26.60 7.76
CA SER A 55 2.45 25.37 8.42
C SER A 55 3.90 25.02 8.09
N THR A 56 4.68 24.72 9.12
CA THR A 56 6.11 24.37 9.04
C THR A 56 6.39 22.94 9.47
N ARG A 57 5.45 22.30 10.18
CA ARG A 57 5.59 20.94 10.68
C ARG A 57 4.49 20.06 10.14
N PHE A 58 4.89 18.94 9.54
CA PHE A 58 3.97 17.95 8.98
C PHE A 58 4.29 16.56 9.51
N ALA A 59 3.25 15.82 9.86
CA ALA A 59 3.35 14.39 10.09
C ALA A 59 3.00 13.64 8.80
N LYS A 60 3.84 12.66 8.47
CA LYS A 60 3.64 11.75 7.34
C LYS A 60 2.79 10.56 7.75
N TYR A 61 1.83 10.20 6.89
CA TYR A 61 0.99 9.03 7.04
C TYR A 61 0.85 8.34 5.69
N VAL A 62 0.58 7.03 5.68
CA VAL A 62 0.21 6.32 4.45
C VAL A 62 -1.18 6.77 4.04
N GLY A 63 -1.32 7.15 2.77
CA GLY A 63 -2.54 7.63 2.17
C GLY A 63 -2.94 6.86 0.91
N GLY A 64 -4.10 7.23 0.37
CA GLY A 64 -4.71 6.61 -0.82
C GLY A 64 -5.84 5.65 -0.48
N THR A 65 -6.92 5.70 -1.27
CA THR A 65 -8.15 4.94 -1.00
C THR A 65 -7.91 3.44 -0.90
N ALA A 66 -7.15 2.86 -1.84
CA ALA A 66 -6.85 1.43 -1.83
C ALA A 66 -5.99 1.04 -0.62
N ALA A 67 -5.01 1.87 -0.25
CA ALA A 67 -4.20 1.66 0.94
C ALA A 67 -5.02 1.74 2.23
N ASN A 68 -5.88 2.75 2.37
CA ASN A 68 -6.72 2.92 3.55
C ASN A 68 -7.70 1.75 3.75
N VAL A 69 -8.32 1.26 2.67
CA VAL A 69 -9.21 0.09 2.74
C VAL A 69 -8.40 -1.18 3.05
N ALA A 70 -7.21 -1.36 2.47
CA ALA A 70 -6.34 -2.49 2.78
C ALA A 70 -5.96 -2.52 4.28
N VAL A 71 -5.52 -1.37 4.82
CA VAL A 71 -5.18 -1.24 6.25
C VAL A 71 -6.40 -1.49 7.13
N GLY A 72 -7.56 -0.92 6.80
CA GLY A 72 -8.80 -1.15 7.54
C GLY A 72 -9.24 -2.61 7.55
N ALA A 73 -9.23 -3.26 6.39
CA ALA A 73 -9.58 -4.67 6.25
C ALA A 73 -8.60 -5.58 7.02
N SER A 74 -7.29 -5.32 6.92
CA SER A 74 -6.27 -6.05 7.68
C SER A 74 -6.47 -5.91 9.20
N ARG A 75 -6.79 -4.71 9.69
CA ARG A 75 -7.09 -4.47 11.12
C ARG A 75 -8.32 -5.23 11.62
N LEU A 76 -9.26 -5.55 10.72
CA LEU A 76 -10.43 -6.37 11.03
C LEU A 76 -10.15 -7.89 10.95
N GLY A 77 -8.91 -8.29 10.68
CA GLY A 77 -8.48 -9.69 10.63
C GLY A 77 -8.60 -10.35 9.25
N LEU A 78 -8.88 -9.58 8.20
CA LEU A 78 -8.98 -10.11 6.83
C LEU A 78 -7.59 -10.27 6.20
N LYS A 79 -7.44 -11.29 5.36
CA LYS A 79 -6.24 -11.54 4.57
C LYS A 79 -6.31 -10.72 3.29
N VAL A 80 -5.53 -9.65 3.23
CA VAL A 80 -5.58 -8.69 2.13
C VAL A 80 -4.24 -8.54 1.44
N ALA A 81 -4.28 -8.29 0.13
CA ALA A 81 -3.13 -7.82 -0.63
C ALA A 81 -3.46 -6.51 -1.33
N LEU A 82 -2.48 -5.61 -1.40
CA LEU A 82 -2.56 -4.37 -2.17
C LEU A 82 -1.55 -4.43 -3.32
N ALA A 83 -2.03 -4.37 -4.55
CA ALA A 83 -1.20 -4.16 -5.73
C ALA A 83 -1.18 -2.67 -6.10
N THR A 84 -0.01 -2.05 -5.98
CA THR A 84 0.19 -0.64 -6.26
C THR A 84 1.57 -0.42 -6.87
N ARG A 85 1.82 0.80 -7.37
CA ARG A 85 3.14 1.24 -7.80
C ARG A 85 3.51 2.47 -7.00
N VAL A 86 4.72 2.47 -6.46
CA VAL A 86 5.31 3.61 -5.76
C VAL A 86 6.56 4.11 -6.49
N GLY A 87 6.99 5.33 -6.18
CA GLY A 87 8.22 5.91 -6.69
C GLY A 87 9.47 5.15 -6.22
N ASP A 88 10.55 5.29 -6.97
CA ASP A 88 11.88 4.86 -6.53
C ASP A 88 12.56 5.98 -5.73
N ASP A 89 11.91 6.39 -4.64
CA ASP A 89 12.32 7.49 -3.76
C ASP A 89 11.99 7.17 -2.29
N ASP A 90 12.37 8.08 -1.40
CA ASP A 90 12.20 7.93 0.05
C ASP A 90 10.72 7.88 0.47
N LEU A 91 9.82 8.52 -0.28
CA LEU A 91 8.37 8.46 -0.01
C LEU A 91 7.82 7.09 -0.40
N GLY A 92 8.26 6.54 -1.54
CA GLY A 92 7.92 5.19 -1.97
C GLY A 92 8.44 4.13 -0.99
N GLU A 93 9.65 4.31 -0.46
CA GLU A 93 10.19 3.43 0.59
C GLU A 93 9.36 3.51 1.88
N TYR A 94 8.93 4.71 2.28
CA TYR A 94 8.05 4.88 3.45
C TYR A 94 6.68 4.19 3.28
N VAL A 95 6.12 4.14 2.08
CA VAL A 95 4.84 3.46 1.82
C VAL A 95 4.95 1.93 1.90
N ILE A 96 6.14 1.38 1.64
CA ILE A 96 6.39 -0.07 1.59
C ILE A 96 6.70 -0.67 2.96
N ARG A 97 7.28 0.11 3.89
CA ARG A 97 7.77 -0.36 5.19
C ARG A 97 6.72 -0.25 6.29
#